data_AF-A0A4U0NZ11-F1
#
_entry.id   AF-A0A4U0NZ11-F1
#
_cell.length_a   1.000
_cell.length_b   1.000
_cell.length_c   1.000
_cell.angle_alpha   90.00
_cell.angle_beta   90.00
_cell.angle_gamma   90.00
#
_symmetry.space_group_name_H-M   'P 1'
#
loop_
_entity.id
_entity.type
_entity.pdbx_description
1 polymer ?
#
loop_
_entity_poly.entity_id
_entity_poly.type
_entity_poly.pdbx_seq_one_letter_code
_entity_poly.pdbx_strand_id
1 'polypeptide(L)'
;MVRGLSVITLSVLSFFSSCTDLIPDDLDALGDDVMITTTEFSPYLGRKTSYENVVSVSNKSTLPLNFKILGARTAEGVLAPEIMEKYPVKIWTGTYTGKETSLEEIEGKRKVEYRSLLEIQEKSGDIVFWDAGDASFIKTLPSEGYLFDVEIANTGGRRYVRNLILKPRRERDYEPSQYDDILGIAKNSYLRPSILYNVFGEKTGMPTSDVRIFIFENTENTSPGNTLTISALDSLGQAIDMRKFKDSEFGHLVHGFNHRFENGKVIYDVAYPMPLINYPTRYTNPSGDKARLNLKYNRLGKGGFLREAFVMFDFAIFREGHWELQIRFNGETPNFENEQ
;
A
#
# COMPACT_ATOMS: atom_id res chain seq x y z
N MET A 1 94.79 47.34 35.78
CA MET A 1 93.95 47.66 36.95
C MET A 1 92.70 48.34 36.42
N VAL A 2 91.53 48.06 37.01
CA VAL A 2 90.13 48.43 36.63
C VAL A 2 89.34 47.28 35.97
N ARG A 3 88.14 47.08 36.51
CA ARG A 3 87.24 45.90 36.53
C ARG A 3 86.12 45.97 35.48
N GLY A 4 85.43 44.83 35.26
CA GLY A 4 83.96 44.75 35.08
C GLY A 4 83.52 44.22 33.71
N LEU A 5 83.05 42.97 33.56
CA LEU A 5 81.73 42.36 33.85
C LEU A 5 80.70 42.46 32.70
N SER A 6 80.09 41.30 32.44
CA SER A 6 79.22 40.81 31.36
C SER A 6 77.93 41.58 31.03
N VAL A 7 77.44 41.42 29.79
CA VAL A 7 76.00 41.41 29.46
C VAL A 7 75.73 40.33 28.40
N ILE A 8 74.80 39.43 28.74
CA ILE A 8 74.23 38.35 27.93
C ILE A 8 73.05 38.91 27.13
N THR A 9 72.95 38.62 25.83
CA THR A 9 71.75 38.90 25.02
C THR A 9 71.02 37.60 24.72
N LEU A 10 69.75 37.57 25.15
CA LEU A 10 68.84 36.43 25.10
C LEU A 10 67.96 36.54 23.84
N SER A 11 68.09 35.60 22.91
CA SER A 11 67.27 35.51 21.70
C SER A 11 65.89 34.92 22.04
N VAL A 12 64.84 35.71 21.93
CA VAL A 12 63.44 35.27 22.10
C VAL A 12 62.96 34.70 20.75
N LEU A 13 62.87 33.37 20.64
CA LEU A 13 62.09 32.70 19.60
C LEU A 13 60.64 32.63 20.06
N SER A 14 59.77 33.45 19.49
CA SER A 14 58.31 33.36 19.66
C SER A 14 57.78 32.16 18.89
N PHE A 15 57.47 31.08 19.60
CA PHE A 15 56.64 29.99 19.09
C PHE A 15 55.20 30.49 18.96
N PHE A 16 54.74 30.73 17.73
CA PHE A 16 53.31 30.76 17.43
C PHE A 16 52.78 29.32 17.41
N SER A 17 52.53 28.76 18.59
CA SER A 17 51.65 27.61 18.73
C SER A 17 50.21 28.10 18.55
N SER A 18 49.75 28.12 17.29
CA SER A 18 48.32 28.25 16.98
C SER A 18 47.62 27.04 17.58
N CYS A 19 46.89 27.25 18.67
CA CYS A 19 46.08 26.22 19.31
C CYS A 19 44.77 26.10 18.51
N THR A 20 44.74 25.23 17.50
CA THR A 20 43.53 24.96 16.71
C THR A 20 42.68 23.82 17.27
N ASP A 21 43.12 23.17 18.35
CA ASP A 21 42.55 21.89 18.80
C ASP A 21 41.68 22.01 20.08
N LEU A 22 41.26 23.23 20.44
CA LEU A 22 40.43 23.50 21.63
C LEU A 22 39.18 24.36 21.32
N ILE A 23 38.69 24.32 20.08
CA ILE A 23 37.33 24.80 19.81
C ILE A 23 36.41 23.60 20.04
N PRO A 24 35.51 23.64 21.05
CA PRO A 24 34.50 22.60 21.19
C PRO A 24 33.72 22.50 19.88
N ASP A 25 33.50 21.29 19.38
CA ASP A 25 32.59 21.09 18.25
C ASP A 25 31.25 21.76 18.59
N ASP A 26 30.74 22.60 17.69
CA ASP A 26 29.42 23.22 17.85
C ASP A 26 28.39 22.09 17.92
N LEU A 27 27.86 21.87 19.12
CA LEU A 27 26.79 20.90 19.35
C LEU A 27 25.51 21.43 18.72
N ASP A 28 24.82 20.57 17.97
CA ASP A 28 23.50 20.90 17.42
C ASP A 28 22.52 21.30 18.53
N ALA A 29 21.54 22.14 18.21
CA ALA A 29 20.42 22.37 19.12
C ALA A 29 19.40 21.23 18.99
N LEU A 30 18.90 20.69 20.11
CA LEU A 30 17.70 19.86 20.14
C LEU A 30 16.65 20.51 21.04
N GLY A 31 15.70 21.20 20.41
CA GLY A 31 14.63 21.93 21.07
C GLY A 31 13.47 21.05 21.54
N ASP A 32 12.60 21.67 22.34
CA ASP A 32 11.32 21.10 22.76
C ASP A 32 10.27 21.05 21.63
N ASP A 33 10.60 21.62 20.48
CA ASP A 33 9.75 21.84 19.31
C ASP A 33 9.61 20.63 18.39
N VAL A 34 10.40 19.58 18.56
CA VAL A 34 10.20 18.33 17.83
C VAL A 34 9.06 17.54 18.45
N MET A 35 7.99 17.35 17.69
CA MET A 35 6.79 16.63 18.13
C MET A 35 6.38 15.57 17.11
N ILE A 36 6.02 14.39 17.62
CA ILE A 36 5.31 13.37 16.86
C ILE A 36 3.82 13.72 16.90
N THR A 37 3.24 14.04 15.75
CA THR A 37 1.87 14.55 15.63
C THR A 37 0.82 13.45 15.73
N THR A 38 1.19 12.22 15.36
CA THR A 38 0.32 11.05 15.37
C THR A 38 0.74 10.10 16.48
N THR A 39 -0.14 9.88 17.46
CA THR A 39 0.13 9.04 18.64
C THR A 39 -0.45 7.64 18.53
N GLU A 40 -1.35 7.40 17.58
CA GLU A 40 -2.02 6.10 17.37
C GLU A 40 -1.93 5.69 15.89
N PHE A 41 -1.44 4.47 15.66
CA PHE A 41 -1.24 3.87 14.35
C PHE A 41 -2.11 2.62 14.23
N SER A 42 -2.99 2.57 13.23
CA SER A 42 -3.93 1.46 13.03
C SER A 42 -3.81 0.83 11.63
N PRO A 43 -2.67 0.22 11.28
CA PRO A 43 -2.47 -0.39 9.97
C PRO A 43 -3.31 -1.67 9.80
N TYR A 44 -3.65 -2.01 8.56
CA TYR A 44 -4.19 -3.35 8.25
C TYR A 44 -3.04 -4.35 8.08
N LEU A 45 -3.18 -5.52 8.67
CA LEU A 45 -2.28 -6.65 8.41
C LEU A 45 -2.38 -7.12 6.94
N GLY A 46 -1.32 -7.78 6.45
CA GLY A 46 -1.23 -8.26 5.07
C GLY A 46 -1.07 -7.18 3.99
N ARG A 47 -0.83 -5.91 4.37
CA ARG A 47 -0.56 -4.82 3.40
C ARG A 47 0.36 -3.74 3.98
N LYS A 48 1.15 -3.12 3.11
CA LYS A 48 2.03 -2.01 3.50
C LYS A 48 1.22 -0.75 3.80
N THR A 49 1.46 -0.15 4.97
CA THR A 49 0.89 1.14 5.36
C THR A 49 2.03 2.10 5.67
N SER A 50 2.02 3.30 5.09
CA SER A 50 3.01 4.35 5.36
C SER A 50 2.32 5.54 6.01
N TYR A 51 2.89 6.02 7.10
CA TYR A 51 2.49 7.22 7.82
C TYR A 51 3.56 8.28 7.58
N GLU A 52 3.27 9.20 6.68
CA GLU A 52 4.17 10.27 6.28
C GLU A 52 3.91 11.53 7.09
N ASN A 53 4.94 12.38 7.25
CA ASN A 53 4.83 13.67 7.96
C ASN A 53 4.39 13.51 9.42
N VAL A 54 4.77 12.39 10.04
CA VAL A 54 4.47 12.07 11.45
C VAL A 54 5.26 12.98 12.40
N VAL A 55 6.40 13.49 11.97
CA VAL A 55 7.25 14.38 12.76
C VAL A 55 7.07 15.83 12.31
N SER A 56 6.87 16.71 13.27
CA SER A 56 6.92 18.16 13.10
C SER A 56 8.14 18.72 13.82
N VAL A 57 8.88 19.58 13.14
CA VAL A 57 10.07 20.27 13.65
C VAL A 57 9.89 21.77 13.39
N SER A 58 10.16 22.61 14.39
CA SER A 58 10.15 24.07 14.23
C SER A 58 11.60 24.59 14.16
N ASN A 59 11.83 25.82 14.61
CA ASN A 59 13.09 26.53 14.40
C ASN A 59 14.09 26.39 15.56
N LYS A 60 13.79 25.59 16.60
CA LYS A 60 14.68 25.44 17.78
C LYS A 60 15.60 24.22 17.70
N SER A 61 15.40 23.34 16.72
CA SER A 61 16.21 22.13 16.52
C SER A 61 17.03 22.21 15.24
N THR A 62 18.28 21.75 15.31
CA THR A 62 19.17 21.65 14.14
C THR A 62 18.97 20.31 13.44
N LEU A 63 18.81 20.37 12.11
CA LEU A 63 18.68 19.21 11.22
C LEU A 63 20.07 18.77 10.74
N PRO A 64 20.29 17.47 10.46
CA PRO A 64 19.31 16.38 10.41
C PRO A 64 19.05 15.73 11.78
N LEU A 65 17.80 15.30 11.99
CA LEU A 65 17.42 14.44 13.12
C LEU A 65 17.53 12.96 12.72
N ASN A 66 17.74 12.12 13.73
CA ASN A 66 17.76 10.66 13.61
C ASN A 66 16.66 10.06 14.47
N PHE A 67 15.90 9.14 13.90
CA PHE A 67 14.77 8.49 14.55
C PHE A 67 15.00 6.99 14.74
N LYS A 68 14.59 6.45 15.88
CA LYS A 68 14.68 5.01 16.17
C LYS A 68 13.52 4.53 17.05
N ILE A 69 12.89 3.43 16.66
CA ILE A 69 11.89 2.74 17.49
C ILE A 69 12.58 1.95 18.60
N LEU A 70 12.03 2.04 19.81
CA LEU A 70 12.49 1.36 21.00
C LEU A 70 11.32 0.75 21.78
N GLY A 71 11.63 -0.29 22.57
CA GLY A 71 10.74 -0.75 23.63
C GLY A 71 9.37 -1.26 23.19
N ALA A 72 9.25 -1.88 22.01
CA ALA A 72 8.00 -2.48 21.56
C ALA A 72 7.50 -3.50 22.60
N ARG A 73 6.28 -3.28 23.08
CA ARG A 73 5.64 -4.04 24.16
C ARG A 73 4.14 -4.09 23.94
N THR A 74 3.46 -5.06 24.53
CA THR A 74 2.00 -5.09 24.56
C THR A 74 1.48 -3.96 25.45
N ALA A 75 0.19 -3.63 25.36
CA ALA A 75 -0.44 -2.66 26.25
C ALA A 75 -0.30 -3.03 27.75
N GLU A 76 -0.16 -4.33 28.05
CA GLU A 76 0.08 -4.86 29.40
C GLU A 76 1.55 -4.76 29.85
N GLY A 77 2.46 -4.29 28.99
CA GLY A 77 3.88 -4.10 29.27
C GLY A 77 4.77 -5.32 29.00
N VAL A 78 4.23 -6.39 28.40
CA VAL A 78 5.03 -7.57 27.99
C VAL A 78 5.84 -7.23 26.74
N LEU A 79 7.11 -7.60 26.67
CA LEU A 79 7.92 -7.37 25.47
C LEU A 79 7.26 -8.01 24.23
N ALA A 80 7.23 -7.27 23.13
CA ALA A 80 6.65 -7.70 21.86
C ALA A 80 7.74 -7.82 20.78
N PRO A 81 8.63 -8.82 20.89
CA PRO A 81 9.72 -9.00 19.93
C PRO A 81 9.21 -9.22 18.49
N GLU A 82 8.01 -9.79 18.32
CA GLU A 82 7.39 -10.04 17.02
C GLU A 82 7.20 -8.76 16.19
N ILE A 83 7.12 -7.59 16.81
CA ILE A 83 7.02 -6.30 16.11
C ILE A 83 8.37 -5.88 15.49
N MET A 84 9.47 -6.28 16.13
CA MET A 84 10.83 -5.85 15.78
C MET A 84 11.64 -6.93 15.05
N GLU A 85 11.21 -8.20 15.11
CA GLU A 85 11.75 -9.29 14.30
C GLU A 85 11.67 -8.98 12.81
N LYS A 86 12.62 -9.53 12.03
CA LYS A 86 12.72 -9.22 10.60
C LYS A 86 12.00 -10.26 9.75
N TYR A 87 11.14 -9.79 8.86
CA TYR A 87 10.36 -10.60 7.94
C TYR A 87 10.71 -10.28 6.49
N PRO A 88 10.59 -11.27 5.58
CA PRO A 88 10.81 -11.04 4.16
C PRO A 88 9.69 -10.15 3.59
N VAL A 89 10.05 -9.02 2.99
CA VAL A 89 9.13 -8.08 2.34
C VAL A 89 9.63 -7.76 0.94
N LYS A 90 8.72 -7.57 -0.01
CA LYS A 90 9.08 -7.15 -1.37
C LYS A 90 9.24 -5.64 -1.41
N ILE A 91 10.43 -5.19 -1.80
CA ILE A 91 10.71 -3.77 -1.99
C ILE A 91 11.04 -3.47 -3.45
N TRP A 92 10.68 -2.26 -3.89
CA TRP A 92 11.02 -1.77 -5.21
C TRP A 92 12.47 -1.29 -5.26
N THR A 93 13.22 -1.74 -6.25
CA THR A 93 14.57 -1.26 -6.60
C THR A 93 14.57 -0.46 -7.88
N GLY A 94 13.60 -0.71 -8.76
CA GLY A 94 13.36 0.05 -9.99
C GLY A 94 12.06 0.84 -9.92
N THR A 95 11.95 1.85 -10.78
CA THR A 95 10.71 2.62 -10.92
C THR A 95 9.65 1.78 -11.62
N TYR A 96 8.52 1.56 -10.94
CA TYR A 96 7.31 1.02 -11.56
C TYR A 96 6.58 2.12 -12.33
N THR A 97 6.14 1.81 -13.54
CA THR A 97 5.55 2.81 -14.45
C THR A 97 4.12 2.47 -14.90
N GLY A 98 3.66 1.24 -14.69
CA GLY A 98 2.42 0.72 -15.26
C GLY A 98 2.51 0.48 -16.78
N LYS A 99 3.72 0.43 -17.33
CA LYS A 99 4.01 0.13 -18.74
C LYS A 99 4.76 -1.18 -18.91
N GLU A 100 4.99 -1.88 -17.81
CA GLU A 100 5.63 -3.19 -17.80
C GLU A 100 4.84 -4.17 -18.68
N THR A 101 5.56 -5.02 -19.40
CA THR A 101 4.97 -5.92 -20.41
C THR A 101 4.93 -7.39 -19.99
N SER A 102 5.56 -7.74 -18.86
CA SER A 102 5.52 -9.08 -18.30
C SER A 102 5.71 -9.09 -16.78
N LEU A 103 5.42 -10.24 -16.15
CA LEU A 103 5.66 -10.44 -14.71
C LEU A 103 7.15 -10.42 -14.38
N GLU A 104 8.00 -10.93 -15.26
CA GLU A 104 9.45 -10.94 -15.09
C GLU A 104 10.02 -9.52 -15.04
N GLU A 105 9.46 -8.59 -15.84
CA GLU A 105 9.87 -7.18 -15.78
C GLU A 105 9.49 -6.52 -14.43
N ILE A 106 8.32 -6.85 -13.89
CA ILE A 106 7.87 -6.35 -12.58
C ILE A 106 8.74 -6.91 -11.46
N GLU A 107 8.93 -8.24 -11.44
CA GLU A 107 9.69 -8.90 -10.38
C GLU A 107 11.19 -8.58 -10.50
N GLY A 108 11.72 -8.30 -11.69
CA GLY A 108 13.08 -7.79 -11.87
C GLY A 108 13.31 -6.39 -11.29
N LYS A 109 12.23 -5.61 -11.05
CA LYS A 109 12.26 -4.31 -10.36
C LYS A 109 12.00 -4.42 -8.86
N ARG A 110 11.86 -5.65 -8.34
CA ARG A 110 11.62 -5.94 -6.93
C ARG A 110 12.75 -6.79 -6.38
N LYS A 111 12.97 -6.70 -5.08
CA LYS A 111 13.78 -7.67 -4.34
C LYS A 111 13.18 -7.93 -2.97
N VAL A 112 13.51 -9.08 -2.41
CA VAL A 112 13.16 -9.40 -1.03
C VAL A 112 14.19 -8.78 -0.10
N GLU A 113 13.72 -8.02 0.89
CA GLU A 113 14.53 -7.54 2.01
C GLU A 113 13.92 -7.99 3.34
N TYR A 114 14.76 -8.13 4.36
CA TYR A 114 14.32 -8.49 5.70
C TYR A 114 14.12 -7.23 6.55
N ARG A 115 12.86 -6.86 6.79
CA ARG A 115 12.45 -5.65 7.51
C ARG A 115 11.63 -5.98 8.74
N SER A 116 11.73 -5.16 9.78
CA SER A 116 10.85 -5.28 10.95
C SER A 116 9.42 -4.92 10.58
N LEU A 117 8.40 -5.46 11.25
CA LEU A 117 7.01 -5.12 10.92
C LEU A 117 6.74 -3.63 11.05
N LEU A 118 7.27 -3.02 12.12
CA LEU A 118 7.21 -1.58 12.35
C LEU A 118 8.61 -0.98 12.19
N GLU A 119 8.74 -0.06 11.23
CA GLU A 119 9.98 0.66 10.95
C GLU A 119 9.73 2.17 11.03
N ILE A 120 10.73 2.92 11.53
CA ILE A 120 10.77 4.38 11.39
C ILE A 120 11.94 4.73 10.47
N GLN A 121 11.68 5.57 9.48
CA GLN A 121 12.70 6.05 8.56
C GLN A 121 13.65 6.98 9.31
N GLU A 122 14.94 6.63 9.31
CA GLU A 122 15.94 7.24 10.21
C GLU A 122 16.02 8.76 10.05
N LYS A 123 15.84 9.30 8.85
CA LYS A 123 16.01 10.74 8.57
C LYS A 123 14.70 11.53 8.49
N SER A 124 13.60 10.93 8.03
CA SER A 124 12.32 11.64 7.91
C SER A 124 11.42 11.46 9.13
N GLY A 125 11.59 10.36 9.87
CA GLY A 125 10.68 10.00 10.96
C GLY A 125 9.36 9.42 10.49
N ASP A 126 9.20 9.15 9.18
CA ASP A 126 8.03 8.46 8.65
C ASP A 126 7.98 7.03 9.18
N ILE A 127 6.78 6.56 9.49
CA ILE A 127 6.58 5.22 10.03
C ILE A 127 6.01 4.33 8.93
N VAL A 128 6.61 3.16 8.74
CA VAL A 128 6.18 2.15 7.79
C VAL A 128 5.79 0.90 8.56
N PHE A 129 4.57 0.44 8.32
CA PHE A 129 4.12 -0.88 8.70
C PHE A 129 4.15 -1.79 7.47
N TRP A 130 4.97 -2.84 7.50
CA TRP A 130 5.17 -3.74 6.36
C TRP A 130 4.11 -4.83 6.27
N ASP A 131 3.97 -5.42 5.08
CA ASP A 131 2.92 -6.36 4.69
C ASP A 131 3.09 -7.80 5.21
N ALA A 132 4.14 -8.08 5.98
CA ALA A 132 4.44 -9.43 6.46
C ALA A 132 3.68 -9.87 7.73
N GLY A 133 2.88 -8.99 8.34
CA GLY A 133 2.16 -9.30 9.57
C GLY A 133 0.89 -10.10 9.33
N ASP A 134 0.62 -11.08 10.20
CA ASP A 134 -0.59 -11.93 10.19
C ASP A 134 -1.19 -12.06 11.62
N ALA A 135 -2.52 -12.13 11.72
CA ALA A 135 -3.31 -12.19 12.94
C ALA A 135 -3.10 -13.49 13.75
N SER A 136 -2.43 -14.49 13.18
CA SER A 136 -1.99 -15.71 13.86
C SER A 136 -0.90 -15.44 14.91
N PHE A 137 -0.12 -14.37 14.77
CA PHE A 137 0.95 -14.01 15.71
C PHE A 137 0.94 -12.54 16.14
N ILE A 138 0.21 -11.66 15.45
CA ILE A 138 0.04 -10.25 15.82
C ILE A 138 -1.32 -10.02 16.49
N LYS A 139 -1.31 -9.35 17.65
CA LYS A 139 -2.55 -8.90 18.30
C LYS A 139 -3.22 -7.83 17.45
N THR A 140 -4.49 -8.06 17.12
CA THR A 140 -5.32 -7.13 16.35
C THR A 140 -6.50 -6.63 17.18
N LEU A 141 -7.18 -5.57 16.71
CA LEU A 141 -8.44 -5.12 17.30
C LEU A 141 -9.41 -6.31 17.49
N PRO A 142 -10.11 -6.39 18.63
CA PRO A 142 -10.31 -5.35 19.65
C PRO A 142 -9.26 -5.31 20.78
N SER A 143 -8.08 -5.95 20.61
CA SER A 143 -6.99 -5.82 21.59
C SER A 143 -6.56 -4.36 21.76
N GLU A 144 -6.10 -3.99 22.97
CA GLU A 144 -5.43 -2.71 23.21
C GLU A 144 -4.11 -2.55 22.44
N GLY A 145 -3.63 -3.63 21.82
CA GLY A 145 -2.52 -3.62 20.88
C GLY A 145 -1.18 -3.50 21.58
N TYR A 146 -0.34 -2.63 21.02
CA TYR A 146 1.07 -2.48 21.37
C TYR A 146 1.40 -1.03 21.69
N LEU A 147 2.44 -0.86 22.50
CA LEU A 147 3.08 0.40 22.79
C LEU A 147 4.53 0.36 22.30
N PHE A 148 5.01 1.48 21.80
CA PHE A 148 6.42 1.65 21.45
C PHE A 148 6.86 3.07 21.76
N ASP A 149 8.17 3.25 21.89
CA ASP A 149 8.79 4.54 22.12
C ASP A 149 9.62 4.93 20.89
N VAL A 150 9.81 6.21 20.66
CA VAL A 150 10.67 6.73 19.59
C VAL A 150 11.76 7.60 20.21
N GLU A 151 13.02 7.24 19.93
CA GLU A 151 14.18 8.10 20.16
C GLU A 151 14.33 9.08 19.00
N ILE A 152 14.56 10.34 19.35
CA ILE A 152 14.85 11.45 18.44
C ILE A 152 16.23 11.99 18.85
N ALA A 153 17.19 12.00 17.93
CA ALA A 153 18.57 12.34 18.26
C ALA A 153 19.26 13.18 17.17
N ASN A 154 20.12 14.11 17.58
CA ASN A 154 21.15 14.75 16.74
C ASN A 154 22.46 14.81 17.52
N THR A 155 23.47 15.55 17.04
CA THR A 155 24.77 15.62 17.74
C THR A 155 24.67 16.30 19.11
N GLY A 156 23.64 17.15 19.31
CA GLY A 156 23.40 17.92 20.51
C GLY A 156 22.66 17.22 21.64
N GLY A 157 21.95 16.13 21.35
CA GLY A 157 21.21 15.42 22.39
C GLY A 157 20.24 14.36 21.88
N ARG A 158 19.48 13.82 22.83
CA ARG A 158 18.46 12.79 22.58
C ARG A 158 17.19 13.10 23.36
N ARG A 159 16.04 12.81 22.76
CA ARG A 159 14.72 12.90 23.36
C ARG A 159 13.94 11.62 23.08
N TYR A 160 13.03 11.29 23.99
CA TYR A 160 12.15 10.13 23.85
C TYR A 160 10.70 10.58 23.81
N VAL A 161 9.97 10.10 22.81
CA VAL A 161 8.50 10.12 22.79
C VAL A 161 8.05 8.74 23.24
N ARG A 162 7.30 8.67 24.34
CA ARG A 162 6.95 7.40 24.98
C ARG A 162 5.50 7.02 24.74
N ASN A 163 5.23 5.71 24.74
CA ASN A 163 3.89 5.12 24.69
C ASN A 163 3.09 5.53 23.43
N LEU A 164 3.73 5.57 22.26
CA LEU A 164 2.98 5.59 21.00
C LEU A 164 2.22 4.28 20.84
N ILE A 165 1.01 4.35 20.30
CA ILE A 165 0.06 3.24 20.25
C ILE A 165 0.07 2.62 18.85
N LEU A 166 0.22 1.30 18.79
CA LEU A 166 0.02 0.52 17.58
C LEU A 166 -1.16 -0.43 17.81
N LYS A 167 -2.24 -0.24 17.04
CA LYS A 167 -3.48 -1.04 17.07
C LYS A 167 -3.75 -1.65 15.69
N PRO A 168 -3.07 -2.76 15.33
CA PRO A 168 -3.23 -3.37 14.02
C PRO A 168 -4.68 -3.87 13.83
N ARG A 169 -5.18 -3.75 12.61
CA ARG A 169 -6.44 -4.33 12.16
C ARG A 169 -6.18 -5.66 11.48
N ARG A 170 -7.14 -6.59 11.57
CA ARG A 170 -7.05 -7.88 10.87
C ARG A 170 -6.83 -7.71 9.38
N GLU A 171 -6.31 -8.75 8.75
CA GLU A 171 -6.15 -8.84 7.31
C GLU A 171 -7.49 -8.58 6.64
N ARG A 172 -7.40 -7.78 5.59
CA ARG A 172 -8.53 -7.56 4.70
C ARG A 172 -7.95 -7.67 3.30
N ASP A 173 -8.17 -8.81 2.70
CA ASP A 173 -7.44 -9.20 1.49
C ASP A 173 -7.81 -8.38 0.27
N TYR A 174 -8.95 -7.68 0.29
CA TYR A 174 -9.40 -6.83 -0.81
C TYR A 174 -10.24 -5.64 -0.35
N GLU A 175 -10.32 -4.63 -1.22
CA GLU A 175 -11.18 -3.45 -1.09
C GLU A 175 -11.94 -3.19 -2.41
N PRO A 176 -13.18 -2.65 -2.39
CA PRO A 176 -14.01 -2.48 -1.20
C PRO A 176 -14.36 -3.82 -0.56
N SER A 177 -14.30 -3.89 0.77
CA SER A 177 -14.65 -5.11 1.49
C SER A 177 -16.12 -5.13 1.90
N GLN A 178 -16.70 -6.33 1.86
CA GLN A 178 -18.02 -6.59 2.42
C GLN A 178 -17.98 -6.97 3.91
N TYR A 179 -16.78 -7.11 4.50
CA TYR A 179 -16.58 -7.53 5.88
C TYR A 179 -16.24 -6.36 6.81
N ASP A 180 -16.72 -6.44 8.05
CA ASP A 180 -16.35 -5.55 9.14
C ASP A 180 -14.85 -5.68 9.48
N ASP A 181 -14.18 -4.56 9.71
CA ASP A 181 -12.75 -4.48 10.04
C ASP A 181 -12.38 -5.05 11.40
N ILE A 182 -13.32 -5.14 12.33
CA ILE A 182 -13.05 -5.53 13.71
C ILE A 182 -13.55 -6.96 13.93
N LEU A 183 -14.81 -7.22 13.59
CA LEU A 183 -15.48 -8.49 13.83
C LEU A 183 -15.26 -9.51 12.70
N GLY A 184 -14.86 -9.07 11.51
CA GLY A 184 -14.73 -9.96 10.34
C GLY A 184 -16.08 -10.50 9.81
N ILE A 185 -17.20 -9.98 10.30
CA ILE A 185 -18.55 -10.39 9.89
C ILE A 185 -18.95 -9.60 8.64
N ALA A 186 -19.65 -10.25 7.70
CA ALA A 186 -20.16 -9.59 6.51
C ALA A 186 -21.17 -8.47 6.87
N LYS A 187 -20.85 -7.22 6.55
CA LYS A 187 -21.74 -6.03 6.61
C LYS A 187 -22.72 -6.01 5.45
N ASN A 188 -22.26 -6.43 4.28
CA ASN A 188 -23.04 -6.49 3.06
C ASN A 188 -22.94 -7.90 2.48
N SER A 189 -23.97 -8.35 1.76
CA SER A 189 -23.92 -9.65 1.08
C SER A 189 -23.21 -9.60 -0.27
N TYR A 190 -22.92 -8.41 -0.79
CA TYR A 190 -22.30 -8.18 -2.10
C TYR A 190 -21.75 -6.76 -2.22
N LEU A 191 -20.90 -6.55 -3.22
CA LEU A 191 -20.39 -5.25 -3.64
C LEU A 191 -21.21 -4.72 -4.82
N ARG A 192 -21.14 -3.42 -5.09
CA ARG A 192 -21.80 -2.77 -6.24
C ARG A 192 -20.75 -2.25 -7.22
N PRO A 193 -21.05 -2.20 -8.54
CA PRO A 193 -20.22 -1.50 -9.50
C PRO A 193 -19.97 -0.04 -9.07
N SER A 194 -18.79 0.48 -9.40
CA SER A 194 -18.48 1.90 -9.20
C SER A 194 -19.28 2.77 -10.15
N ILE A 195 -19.43 2.32 -11.40
CA ILE A 195 -20.30 2.97 -12.40
C ILE A 195 -21.00 1.87 -13.20
N LEU A 196 -22.29 2.06 -13.42
CA LEU A 196 -23.09 1.27 -14.33
C LEU A 196 -23.72 2.21 -15.35
N TYR A 197 -23.44 2.01 -16.64
CA TYR A 197 -23.88 2.91 -17.68
C TYR A 197 -24.53 2.15 -18.83
N ASN A 198 -25.76 2.56 -19.18
CA ASN A 198 -26.53 2.04 -20.32
C ASN A 198 -26.60 0.50 -20.42
N VAL A 199 -26.57 -0.19 -19.28
CA VAL A 199 -26.81 -1.63 -19.24
C VAL A 199 -28.32 -1.83 -19.21
N PHE A 200 -28.87 -2.31 -20.32
CA PHE A 200 -30.30 -2.57 -20.48
C PHE A 200 -30.57 -4.07 -20.42
N GLY A 201 -31.70 -4.44 -19.84
CA GLY A 201 -32.17 -5.82 -19.79
C GLY A 201 -32.65 -6.35 -21.14
N GLU A 202 -32.35 -7.61 -21.43
CA GLU A 202 -32.72 -8.29 -22.68
C GLU A 202 -34.24 -8.44 -22.89
N LYS A 203 -34.99 -8.75 -21.83
CA LYS A 203 -36.43 -9.05 -21.88
C LYS A 203 -37.28 -7.78 -21.76
N THR A 204 -36.91 -6.85 -20.89
CA THR A 204 -37.69 -5.64 -20.60
C THR A 204 -37.29 -4.44 -21.46
N GLY A 205 -36.05 -4.42 -21.96
CA GLY A 205 -35.48 -3.24 -22.61
C GLY A 205 -35.35 -2.03 -21.68
N MET A 206 -35.41 -2.24 -20.36
CA MET A 206 -35.24 -1.20 -19.33
C MET A 206 -33.82 -1.23 -18.75
N PRO A 207 -33.31 -0.11 -18.20
CA PRO A 207 -32.03 -0.13 -17.50
C PRO A 207 -32.04 -1.12 -16.34
N THR A 208 -31.03 -1.99 -16.27
CA THR A 208 -30.84 -2.87 -15.11
C THR A 208 -29.94 -2.17 -14.09
N SER A 209 -30.30 -2.25 -12.81
CA SER A 209 -29.55 -1.61 -11.71
C SER A 209 -29.16 -2.58 -10.59
N ASP A 210 -29.75 -3.77 -10.53
CA ASP A 210 -29.36 -4.82 -9.58
C ASP A 210 -28.22 -5.65 -10.17
N VAL A 211 -27.03 -5.06 -10.14
CA VAL A 211 -25.76 -5.69 -10.50
C VAL A 211 -24.93 -5.83 -9.24
N ARG A 212 -24.48 -7.04 -8.96
CA ARG A 212 -23.78 -7.41 -7.73
C ARG A 212 -22.39 -7.93 -8.08
N ILE A 213 -21.41 -7.57 -7.27
CA ILE A 213 -20.01 -7.98 -7.47
C ILE A 213 -19.57 -8.81 -6.27
N PHE A 214 -18.88 -9.90 -6.55
CA PHE A 214 -18.26 -10.78 -5.57
C PHE A 214 -16.77 -10.87 -5.87
N ILE A 215 -15.95 -10.79 -4.83
CA ILE A 215 -14.52 -11.04 -4.89
C ILE A 215 -14.24 -12.17 -3.92
N PHE A 216 -13.64 -13.25 -4.42
CA PHE A 216 -13.30 -14.41 -3.60
C PHE A 216 -12.03 -15.07 -4.12
N GLU A 217 -11.29 -15.69 -3.21
CA GLU A 217 -10.13 -16.51 -3.55
C GLU A 217 -10.60 -17.92 -3.93
N ASN A 218 -10.03 -18.46 -5.00
CA ASN A 218 -10.13 -19.86 -5.37
C ASN A 218 -9.02 -20.65 -4.65
N THR A 219 -9.28 -21.03 -3.41
CA THR A 219 -8.35 -21.78 -2.55
C THR A 219 -8.08 -23.21 -3.04
N GLU A 220 -8.91 -23.73 -3.95
CA GLU A 220 -8.72 -25.05 -4.55
C GLU A 220 -7.69 -25.03 -5.69
N ASN A 221 -7.45 -23.86 -6.28
CA ASN A 221 -6.41 -23.72 -7.28
C ASN A 221 -5.03 -23.67 -6.59
N THR A 222 -4.20 -24.67 -6.88
CA THR A 222 -2.84 -24.79 -6.34
C THR A 222 -1.77 -24.64 -7.42
N SER A 223 -2.15 -24.16 -8.60
CA SER A 223 -1.23 -23.91 -9.71
C SER A 223 -0.13 -22.91 -9.29
N PRO A 224 1.11 -23.04 -9.78
CA PRO A 224 2.15 -22.04 -9.51
C PRO A 224 1.74 -20.65 -10.01
N GLY A 225 2.10 -19.62 -9.24
CA GLY A 225 1.87 -18.23 -9.59
C GLY A 225 0.56 -17.66 -9.04
N ASN A 226 0.17 -16.51 -9.56
CA ASN A 226 -0.96 -15.72 -9.07
C ASN A 226 -1.87 -15.38 -10.24
N THR A 227 -3.18 -15.50 -10.06
CA THR A 227 -4.14 -15.20 -11.12
C THR A 227 -5.27 -14.28 -10.66
N LEU A 228 -5.83 -13.55 -11.62
CA LEU A 228 -7.09 -12.83 -11.49
C LEU A 228 -8.03 -13.30 -12.59
N THR A 229 -9.18 -13.85 -12.19
CA THR A 229 -10.24 -14.30 -13.10
C THR A 229 -11.39 -13.30 -13.05
N ILE A 230 -11.88 -12.88 -14.22
CA ILE A 230 -13.09 -12.08 -14.34
C ILE A 230 -14.19 -12.95 -14.96
N SER A 231 -15.35 -12.98 -14.31
CA SER A 231 -16.50 -13.74 -14.78
C SER A 231 -17.80 -12.95 -14.64
N ALA A 232 -18.81 -13.35 -15.40
CA ALA A 232 -20.14 -12.76 -15.35
C ALA A 232 -21.23 -13.83 -15.33
N LEU A 233 -22.27 -13.62 -14.53
CA LEU A 233 -23.47 -14.46 -14.48
C LEU A 233 -24.70 -13.63 -14.86
N ASP A 234 -25.61 -14.24 -15.58
CA ASP A 234 -26.88 -13.65 -16.00
C ASP A 234 -27.92 -13.65 -14.86
N SER A 235 -29.14 -13.16 -15.16
CA SER A 235 -30.23 -13.11 -14.17
C SER A 235 -30.74 -14.46 -13.69
N LEU A 236 -30.38 -15.55 -14.38
CA LEU A 236 -30.71 -16.93 -14.04
C LEU A 236 -29.52 -17.66 -13.39
N GLY A 237 -28.40 -16.95 -13.16
CA GLY A 237 -27.18 -17.52 -12.61
C GLY A 237 -26.36 -18.34 -13.62
N GLN A 238 -26.65 -18.25 -14.91
CA GLN A 238 -25.90 -18.92 -15.97
C GLN A 238 -24.68 -18.09 -16.36
N ALA A 239 -23.59 -18.76 -16.76
CA ALA A 239 -22.37 -18.07 -17.17
C ALA A 239 -22.59 -17.26 -18.45
N ILE A 240 -22.21 -15.99 -18.41
CA ILE A 240 -22.11 -15.12 -19.58
C ILE A 240 -20.69 -15.26 -20.12
N ASP A 241 -20.53 -15.62 -21.40
CA ASP A 241 -19.21 -15.58 -22.04
C ASP A 241 -18.67 -14.14 -22.01
N MET A 242 -17.52 -13.95 -21.36
CA MET A 242 -16.84 -12.66 -21.26
C MET A 242 -16.60 -12.00 -22.61
N ARG A 243 -16.50 -12.77 -23.72
CA ARG A 243 -16.40 -12.23 -25.08
C ARG A 243 -17.60 -11.39 -25.52
N LYS A 244 -18.76 -11.52 -24.86
CA LYS A 244 -19.92 -10.65 -25.11
C LYS A 244 -19.65 -9.18 -24.72
N PHE A 245 -18.69 -8.94 -23.82
CA PHE A 245 -18.15 -7.60 -23.55
C PHE A 245 -17.12 -7.18 -24.61
N LYS A 246 -17.52 -7.28 -25.89
CA LYS A 246 -16.65 -7.24 -27.09
C LYS A 246 -15.87 -5.94 -27.27
N ASP A 247 -16.33 -4.84 -26.68
CA ASP A 247 -15.70 -3.51 -26.77
C ASP A 247 -14.72 -3.26 -25.60
N SER A 248 -14.49 -4.26 -24.75
CA SER A 248 -13.49 -4.19 -23.68
C SER A 248 -12.08 -4.40 -24.23
N GLU A 249 -11.12 -3.63 -23.72
CA GLU A 249 -9.70 -3.85 -24.03
C GLU A 249 -9.15 -4.99 -23.16
N PHE A 250 -9.49 -6.26 -23.46
CA PHE A 250 -9.07 -7.40 -22.63
C PHE A 250 -7.56 -7.49 -22.40
N GLY A 251 -6.73 -7.09 -23.37
CA GLY A 251 -5.27 -7.04 -23.21
C GLY A 251 -4.78 -5.96 -22.23
N HIS A 252 -5.63 -5.02 -21.83
CA HIS A 252 -5.30 -3.93 -20.92
C HIS A 252 -6.37 -3.68 -19.85
N LEU A 253 -7.22 -4.68 -19.60
CA LEU A 253 -8.37 -4.56 -18.71
C LEU A 253 -7.95 -4.38 -17.24
N VAL A 254 -6.82 -4.98 -16.89
CA VAL A 254 -6.11 -4.90 -15.62
C VAL A 254 -4.62 -4.94 -15.91
N HIS A 255 -3.77 -4.63 -14.92
CA HIS A 255 -2.32 -4.86 -15.08
C HIS A 255 -2.01 -6.35 -14.88
N GLY A 256 -2.35 -7.14 -15.90
CA GLY A 256 -2.18 -8.58 -15.94
C GLY A 256 -1.72 -9.03 -17.32
N PHE A 257 -1.13 -10.20 -17.36
CA PHE A 257 -0.44 -10.73 -18.53
C PHE A 257 -1.07 -12.05 -18.97
N ASN A 258 -0.72 -12.50 -20.18
CA ASN A 258 -1.15 -13.79 -20.74
C ASN A 258 -2.66 -14.04 -20.63
N HIS A 259 -3.46 -13.02 -20.93
CA HIS A 259 -4.91 -13.14 -20.80
C HIS A 259 -5.44 -14.27 -21.68
N ARG A 260 -6.33 -15.09 -21.14
CA ARG A 260 -6.91 -16.23 -21.83
C ARG A 260 -8.36 -16.41 -21.45
N PHE A 261 -9.13 -16.90 -22.40
CA PHE A 261 -10.55 -17.17 -22.20
C PHE A 261 -10.78 -18.67 -21.99
N GLU A 262 -11.34 -19.03 -20.84
CA GLU A 262 -11.59 -20.42 -20.44
C GLU A 262 -12.98 -20.51 -19.82
N ASN A 263 -13.80 -21.45 -20.30
CA ASN A 263 -15.15 -21.70 -19.77
C ASN A 263 -16.04 -20.43 -19.67
N GLY A 264 -15.90 -19.53 -20.64
CA GLY A 264 -16.63 -18.26 -20.68
C GLY A 264 -16.11 -17.18 -19.72
N LYS A 265 -15.01 -17.41 -18.99
CA LYS A 265 -14.31 -16.44 -18.14
C LYS A 265 -13.07 -15.89 -18.85
N VAL A 266 -12.50 -14.79 -18.34
CA VAL A 266 -11.16 -14.31 -18.74
C VAL A 266 -10.21 -14.37 -17.55
N ILE A 267 -9.03 -14.93 -17.75
CA ILE A 267 -8.03 -15.18 -16.70
C ILE A 267 -6.74 -14.44 -17.06
N TYR A 268 -6.13 -13.79 -16.08
CA TYR A 268 -4.86 -13.08 -16.18
C TYR A 268 -3.85 -13.67 -15.21
N ASP A 269 -2.58 -13.73 -15.62
CA ASP A 269 -1.47 -13.91 -14.70
C ASP A 269 -1.10 -12.53 -14.15
N VAL A 270 -1.00 -12.38 -12.82
CA VAL A 270 -0.90 -11.06 -12.17
C VAL A 270 0.15 -11.06 -11.08
N ALA A 271 0.70 -9.87 -10.78
CA ALA A 271 1.44 -9.63 -9.57
C ALA A 271 0.51 -8.99 -8.53
N TYR A 272 0.71 -9.32 -7.25
CA TYR A 272 0.06 -8.64 -6.13
C TYR A 272 1.08 -7.81 -5.33
N PRO A 273 0.61 -6.84 -4.51
CA PRO A 273 -0.77 -6.35 -4.41
C PRO A 273 -1.25 -5.73 -5.73
N MET A 274 -2.56 -5.64 -5.94
CA MET A 274 -3.20 -4.98 -7.06
C MET A 274 -4.02 -3.80 -6.53
N PRO A 275 -3.72 -2.54 -6.87
CA PRO A 275 -2.57 -2.11 -7.65
C PRO A 275 -1.24 -2.32 -6.91
N LEU A 276 -0.15 -2.40 -7.68
CA LEU A 276 1.18 -2.75 -7.16
C LEU A 276 1.82 -1.64 -6.31
N ILE A 277 1.43 -0.40 -6.57
CA ILE A 277 1.75 0.80 -5.77
C ILE A 277 0.58 1.79 -5.92
N ASN A 278 0.49 2.77 -5.02
CA ASN A 278 -0.44 3.88 -5.12
C ASN A 278 0.05 4.89 -6.16
N TYR A 279 -0.18 4.60 -7.44
CA TYR A 279 0.25 5.44 -8.56
C TYR A 279 -0.79 5.40 -9.69
N PRO A 280 -1.22 6.57 -10.20
CA PRO A 280 -2.12 6.63 -11.35
C PRO A 280 -1.48 6.03 -12.60
N THR A 281 -2.14 5.02 -13.16
CA THR A 281 -1.77 4.33 -14.39
C THR A 281 -3.02 4.13 -15.23
N ARG A 282 -2.87 3.57 -16.44
CA ARG A 282 -4.03 3.18 -17.25
C ARG A 282 -4.92 2.11 -16.61
N TYR A 283 -4.39 1.37 -15.63
CA TYR A 283 -5.06 0.25 -14.96
C TYR A 283 -5.69 0.64 -13.63
N THR A 284 -5.51 1.88 -13.18
CA THR A 284 -5.97 2.35 -11.88
C THR A 284 -6.99 3.47 -12.01
N ASN A 285 -7.68 3.73 -10.92
CA ASN A 285 -8.51 4.93 -10.78
C ASN A 285 -7.63 6.20 -10.76
N PRO A 286 -8.21 7.41 -10.84
CA PRO A 286 -7.44 8.66 -10.87
C PRO A 286 -6.52 8.87 -9.66
N SER A 287 -6.87 8.32 -8.50
CA SER A 287 -6.06 8.38 -7.28
C SER A 287 -4.91 7.37 -7.25
N GLY A 288 -4.95 6.34 -8.09
CA GLY A 288 -3.93 5.29 -8.14
C GLY A 288 -4.02 4.23 -7.05
N ASP A 289 -4.94 4.36 -6.08
CA ASP A 289 -5.08 3.49 -4.91
C ASP A 289 -5.89 2.22 -5.20
N LYS A 290 -6.62 2.17 -6.33
CA LYS A 290 -7.41 1.02 -6.76
C LYS A 290 -7.18 0.71 -8.23
N ALA A 291 -7.14 -0.58 -8.57
CA ALA A 291 -7.27 -1.05 -9.94
C ALA A 291 -8.69 -0.77 -10.44
N ARG A 292 -8.83 -0.48 -11.73
CA ARG A 292 -10.10 -0.15 -12.37
C ARG A 292 -10.41 -1.14 -13.48
N LEU A 293 -11.39 -2.00 -13.22
CA LEU A 293 -12.00 -2.85 -14.24
C LEU A 293 -13.03 -2.04 -15.03
N ASN A 294 -13.05 -2.17 -16.35
CA ASN A 294 -14.07 -1.55 -17.20
C ASN A 294 -14.50 -2.48 -18.33
N LEU A 295 -15.60 -3.22 -18.10
CA LEU A 295 -16.19 -4.09 -19.11
C LEU A 295 -17.18 -3.31 -19.96
N LYS A 296 -16.97 -3.32 -21.27
CA LYS A 296 -17.74 -2.55 -22.24
C LYS A 296 -18.39 -3.45 -23.28
N TYR A 297 -19.58 -3.07 -23.69
CA TYR A 297 -20.21 -3.59 -24.89
C TYR A 297 -21.08 -2.49 -25.50
N ASN A 298 -20.99 -2.35 -26.80
CA ASN A 298 -21.75 -1.39 -27.56
C ASN A 298 -22.77 -2.13 -28.42
N ARG A 299 -23.97 -1.56 -28.48
CA ARG A 299 -25.08 -2.07 -29.29
C ARG A 299 -25.77 -0.92 -30.02
N LEU A 300 -26.42 -1.21 -31.13
CA LEU A 300 -27.35 -0.28 -31.76
C LEU A 300 -28.67 -0.33 -30.99
N GLY A 301 -29.14 0.81 -30.51
CA GLY A 301 -30.48 0.95 -29.94
C GLY A 301 -31.51 1.33 -30.99
N LYS A 302 -32.78 1.37 -30.59
CA LYS A 302 -33.90 1.86 -31.40
C LYS A 302 -33.55 3.18 -32.10
N GLY A 303 -33.81 3.23 -33.41
CA GLY A 303 -33.48 4.37 -34.26
C GLY A 303 -32.04 4.36 -34.80
N GLY A 304 -31.27 3.28 -34.59
CA GLY A 304 -29.93 3.11 -35.16
C GLY A 304 -28.81 3.85 -34.42
N PHE A 305 -29.09 4.43 -33.25
CA PHE A 305 -28.09 5.13 -32.45
C PHE A 305 -27.18 4.15 -31.71
N LEU A 306 -25.87 4.38 -31.75
CA LEU A 306 -24.90 3.65 -30.93
C LEU A 306 -25.19 3.90 -29.45
N ARG A 307 -25.34 2.81 -28.69
CA ARG A 307 -25.43 2.83 -27.24
C ARG A 307 -24.18 2.19 -26.67
N GLU A 308 -23.34 3.03 -26.07
CA GLU A 308 -22.20 2.58 -25.28
C GLU A 308 -22.68 2.11 -23.93
N ALA A 309 -22.38 0.85 -23.56
CA ALA A 309 -22.70 0.30 -22.26
C ALA A 309 -21.44 -0.19 -21.56
N PHE A 310 -21.35 0.05 -20.24
CA PHE A 310 -20.23 -0.44 -19.46
C PHE A 310 -20.54 -0.68 -17.99
N VAL A 311 -19.77 -1.60 -17.41
CA VAL A 311 -19.69 -1.88 -15.97
C VAL A 311 -18.27 -1.54 -15.52
N MET A 312 -18.13 -0.52 -14.69
CA MET A 312 -16.87 -0.12 -14.11
C MET A 312 -16.83 -0.49 -12.63
N PHE A 313 -15.70 -0.99 -12.17
CA PHE A 313 -15.50 -1.30 -10.77
C PHE A 313 -14.06 -1.05 -10.33
N ASP A 314 -13.92 -0.24 -9.29
CA ASP A 314 -12.64 0.09 -8.66
C ASP A 314 -12.42 -0.84 -7.47
N PHE A 315 -11.30 -1.56 -7.46
CA PHE A 315 -10.97 -2.56 -6.45
C PHE A 315 -9.47 -2.61 -6.14
N ALA A 316 -9.11 -3.20 -5.01
CA ALA A 316 -7.76 -3.57 -4.67
C ALA A 316 -7.75 -4.99 -4.08
N ILE A 317 -6.68 -5.74 -4.33
CA ILE A 317 -6.43 -7.07 -3.75
C ILE A 317 -5.00 -7.05 -3.21
N PHE A 318 -4.83 -7.30 -1.92
CA PHE A 318 -3.55 -7.18 -1.22
C PHE A 318 -2.84 -8.51 -1.07
N ARG A 319 -3.60 -9.60 -0.88
CA ARG A 319 -3.05 -10.93 -0.65
C ARG A 319 -2.79 -11.66 -1.96
N GLU A 320 -1.60 -12.26 -2.07
CA GLU A 320 -1.27 -13.18 -3.16
C GLU A 320 -2.22 -14.38 -3.19
N GLY A 321 -2.48 -14.94 -4.39
CA GLY A 321 -3.38 -16.06 -4.58
C GLY A 321 -4.06 -16.08 -5.95
N HIS A 322 -5.06 -16.94 -6.06
CA HIS A 322 -5.91 -17.04 -7.25
C HIS A 322 -7.26 -16.42 -6.95
N TRP A 323 -7.52 -15.23 -7.48
CA TRP A 323 -8.74 -14.48 -7.17
C TRP A 323 -9.73 -14.53 -8.33
N GLU A 324 -11.03 -14.52 -8.02
CA GLU A 324 -12.10 -14.33 -8.99
C GLU A 324 -12.96 -13.12 -8.60
N LEU A 325 -13.14 -12.23 -9.57
CA LEU A 325 -14.09 -11.13 -9.53
C LEU A 325 -15.27 -11.50 -10.42
N GLN A 326 -16.41 -11.76 -9.78
CA GLN A 326 -17.62 -12.22 -10.45
C GLN A 326 -18.71 -11.15 -10.41
N ILE A 327 -19.20 -10.78 -11.59
CA ILE A 327 -20.29 -9.82 -11.77
C ILE A 327 -21.59 -10.61 -11.98
N ARG A 328 -22.60 -10.37 -11.17
CA ARG A 328 -23.91 -11.03 -11.27
C ARG A 328 -24.98 -10.03 -11.62
N PHE A 329 -25.67 -10.25 -12.73
CA PHE A 329 -26.78 -9.41 -13.18
C PHE A 329 -28.10 -9.92 -12.59
N ASN A 330 -28.27 -9.75 -11.27
CA ASN A 330 -29.42 -10.25 -10.51
C ASN A 330 -30.76 -9.64 -10.94
N GLY A 331 -30.77 -8.41 -11.45
CA GLY A 331 -31.98 -7.76 -11.94
C GLY A 331 -32.43 -8.36 -13.28
N GLU A 332 -31.58 -8.27 -14.29
CA GLU A 332 -31.88 -8.75 -15.63
C GLU A 332 -30.60 -8.98 -16.44
N THR A 333 -30.61 -10.01 -17.30
CA THR A 333 -29.53 -10.31 -18.24
C THR A 333 -29.27 -9.12 -19.17
N PRO A 334 -28.01 -8.67 -19.33
CA PRO A 334 -27.69 -7.59 -20.26
C PRO A 334 -28.06 -7.93 -21.70
N ASN A 335 -28.67 -6.97 -22.39
CA ASN A 335 -28.94 -7.08 -23.81
C ASN A 335 -27.67 -6.75 -24.61
N PHE A 336 -27.02 -7.77 -25.17
CA PHE A 336 -25.86 -7.60 -26.03
C PHE A 336 -26.21 -7.39 -27.51
N GLU A 337 -27.47 -7.60 -27.88
CA GLU A 337 -27.94 -7.58 -29.25
C GLU A 337 -28.33 -6.16 -29.70
N ASN A 338 -28.22 -5.93 -31.00
CA ASN A 338 -28.73 -4.72 -31.62
C ASN A 338 -30.27 -4.75 -31.62
N GLU A 339 -30.88 -3.63 -31.26
CA GLU A 339 -32.32 -3.44 -31.43
C GLU A 339 -32.59 -3.28 -32.94
N GLN A 340 -33.38 -4.18 -33.52
CA GLN A 340 -33.87 -4.10 -34.90
C GLN A 340 -34.91 -2.98 -35.05
#